data_AF-A0A963PUM0-F1
#
_entry.id   AF-A0A963PUM0-F1
#
_cell.length_a   1.000
_cell.length_b   1.000
_cell.length_c   1.000
_cell.angle_alpha   90.00
_cell.angle_beta   90.00
_cell.angle_gamma   90.00
#
_symmetry.space_group_name_H-M   'P 1'
#
loop_
_entity.id
_entity.type
_entity.pdbx_description
1 polymer ?
#
loop_
_entity_poly.entity_id
_entity_poly.type
_entity_poly.pdbx_seq_one_letter_code
_entity_poly.pdbx_strand_id
1 'polypeptide(L)'
;LRSSGITDLRHGTLLAGDRAGGDRFARHADRRLPVPLPLPAGVACPAVAATLAGRRSRVAERLLGDGLVPLRSALGQHDEPARALAFAAHAQKIVYRTGHMQLLSDPAVGRIVSDWLAQHPTARH
;
A
#
# COMPACT_ATOMS: atom_id res chain seq x y z
N LEU A 1 -15.56 -19.43 1.31
CA LEU A 1 -15.24 -18.00 1.17
C LEU A 1 -14.68 -17.73 -0.22
N ARG A 2 -15.52 -17.36 -1.17
CA ARG A 2 -15.08 -16.86 -2.49
C ARG A 2 -15.44 -15.38 -2.51
N SER A 3 -14.52 -14.53 -2.06
CA SER A 3 -14.73 -13.09 -2.11
C SER A 3 -14.64 -12.62 -3.56
N SER A 4 -15.64 -11.86 -4.00
CA SER A 4 -15.69 -11.20 -5.30
C SER A 4 -14.47 -10.29 -5.55
N GLY A 5 -13.78 -9.86 -4.48
CA GLY A 5 -12.64 -8.96 -4.52
C GLY A 5 -11.33 -9.52 -5.09
N ILE A 6 -11.11 -10.84 -5.07
CA ILE A 6 -9.87 -11.43 -5.61
C ILE A 6 -9.76 -11.29 -7.15
N THR A 7 -10.89 -11.19 -7.86
CA THR A 7 -10.90 -11.15 -9.33
C THR A 7 -10.53 -9.77 -9.90
N ASP A 8 -10.66 -8.71 -9.09
CA ASP A 8 -10.46 -7.32 -9.50
C ASP A 8 -8.99 -6.87 -9.31
N LEU A 9 -8.29 -7.45 -8.32
CA LEU A 9 -6.90 -7.09 -7.99
C LEU A 9 -5.91 -7.42 -9.10
N ARG A 10 -6.19 -8.40 -9.96
CA ARG A 10 -5.29 -8.79 -11.06
C ARG A 10 -5.14 -7.70 -12.13
N HIS A 11 -6.11 -6.79 -12.24
CA HIS A 11 -6.08 -5.68 -13.19
C HIS A 11 -5.94 -4.31 -12.51
N GLY A 12 -6.11 -4.22 -11.18
CA GLY A 12 -5.89 -2.99 -10.41
C GLY A 12 -6.84 -1.85 -10.82
N THR A 13 -8.05 -2.18 -11.23
CA THR A 13 -9.09 -1.22 -11.65
C THR A 13 -9.48 -0.33 -10.47
N LEU A 14 -9.23 0.97 -10.55
CA LEU A 14 -9.53 1.92 -9.46
C LEU A 14 -10.74 2.80 -9.78
N LEU A 15 -10.96 3.11 -11.06
CA LEU A 15 -12.07 3.92 -11.53
C LEU A 15 -13.11 3.08 -12.27
N ALA A 16 -14.38 3.51 -12.27
CA ALA A 16 -15.43 2.82 -13.02
C ALA A 16 -15.10 2.74 -14.53
N GLY A 17 -14.39 3.74 -15.08
CA GLY A 17 -13.93 3.77 -16.47
C GLY A 17 -12.80 2.78 -16.80
N ASP A 18 -12.06 2.30 -15.80
CA ASP A 18 -11.01 1.29 -16.00
C ASP A 18 -11.60 -0.10 -16.34
N ARG A 19 -12.91 -0.31 -16.09
CA ARG A 19 -13.62 -1.56 -16.40
C ARG A 19 -13.95 -1.75 -17.88
N ALA A 20 -13.62 -0.80 -18.75
CA ALA A 20 -14.00 -0.85 -20.15
C ALA A 20 -13.09 -1.80 -20.98
N GLY A 21 -13.53 -3.05 -21.11
CA GLY A 21 -13.31 -3.85 -22.32
C GLY A 21 -12.00 -4.64 -22.39
N GLY A 22 -12.08 -5.93 -22.06
CA GLY A 22 -11.05 -6.90 -22.39
C GLY A 22 -11.32 -8.26 -21.78
N ASP A 23 -11.03 -9.32 -22.55
CA ASP A 23 -11.17 -10.71 -22.10
C ASP A 23 -10.36 -10.95 -20.81
N ARG A 24 -10.98 -11.64 -19.87
CA ARG A 24 -10.58 -11.81 -18.47
C ARG A 24 -9.27 -12.59 -18.28
N PHE A 25 -8.71 -13.10 -19.39
CA PHE A 25 -7.51 -13.93 -19.46
C PHE A 25 -6.46 -13.42 -20.47
N ALA A 26 -6.76 -12.37 -21.23
CA ALA A 26 -5.83 -11.83 -22.21
C ALA A 26 -4.87 -10.83 -21.56
N ARG A 27 -3.57 -10.97 -21.84
CA ARG A 27 -2.54 -9.97 -21.46
C ARG A 27 -2.74 -8.73 -22.32
N HIS A 28 -3.56 -7.79 -21.84
CA HIS A 28 -3.67 -6.47 -22.46
C HIS A 28 -2.60 -5.53 -21.90
N ALA A 29 -2.02 -4.69 -22.77
CA ALA A 29 -1.25 -3.54 -22.33
C ALA A 29 -2.13 -2.68 -21.41
N ASP A 30 -1.55 -2.14 -20.34
CA ASP A 30 -2.26 -1.29 -19.40
C ASP A 30 -2.86 -0.08 -20.13
N ARG A 31 -4.18 -0.11 -20.34
CA ARG A 31 -4.94 0.93 -21.05
C ARG A 31 -5.51 1.99 -20.11
N ARG A 32 -5.24 1.89 -18.80
CA ARG A 32 -5.70 2.88 -17.83
C ARG A 32 -5.03 4.21 -18.13
N LEU A 33 -5.82 5.27 -18.16
CA LEU A 33 -5.26 6.61 -18.10
C LEU A 33 -4.70 6.78 -16.68
N PRO A 34 -3.43 7.19 -16.49
CA PRO A 34 -2.90 7.49 -15.17
C PRO A 34 -3.56 8.77 -14.65
N VAL A 35 -4.76 8.62 -14.10
CA VAL A 35 -5.47 9.68 -13.40
C VAL A 35 -4.90 9.74 -11.99
N PRO A 36 -4.39 10.90 -11.53
CA PRO A 36 -3.96 11.05 -10.14
C PRO A 36 -5.11 10.73 -9.21
N LEU A 37 -4.91 9.73 -8.34
CA LEU A 37 -5.89 9.36 -7.32
C LEU A 37 -5.32 9.73 -5.94
N PRO A 38 -5.51 10.99 -5.50
CA PRO A 38 -4.99 11.44 -4.22
C PRO A 38 -5.69 10.70 -3.07
N LEU A 39 -5.03 10.67 -1.93
CA LEU A 39 -5.65 10.18 -0.70
C LEU A 39 -6.87 11.06 -0.36
N PRO A 40 -7.99 10.45 0.09
CA PRO A 40 -9.22 11.18 0.36
C PRO A 40 -9.01 12.21 1.48
N ALA A 41 -9.53 13.42 1.26
CA ALA A 41 -9.49 14.48 2.26
C ALA A 41 -10.36 14.12 3.48
N GLY A 42 -9.90 14.45 4.68
CA GLY A 42 -10.63 14.22 5.94
C GLY A 42 -10.60 12.78 6.44
N VAL A 43 -9.90 11.86 5.75
CA VAL A 43 -9.70 10.48 6.19
C VAL A 43 -8.24 10.30 6.60
N ALA A 44 -8.01 9.72 7.78
CA ALA A 44 -6.66 9.35 8.19
C ALA A 44 -6.16 8.18 7.32
N CYS A 45 -5.06 8.40 6.59
CA CYS A 45 -4.43 7.39 5.75
C CYS A 45 -3.03 7.07 6.27
N PRO A 46 -2.89 6.28 7.35
CA PRO A 46 -1.60 5.82 7.81
C PRO A 46 -1.06 4.68 6.93
N ALA A 47 0.26 4.58 6.81
CA ALA A 47 0.93 3.56 6.00
C ALA A 47 1.98 2.81 6.83
N VAL A 48 1.91 1.48 6.84
CA VAL A 48 2.94 0.61 7.41
C VAL A 48 3.63 -0.11 6.27
N ALA A 49 4.95 0.03 6.18
CA ALA A 49 5.78 -0.71 5.24
C ALA A 49 6.74 -1.65 5.97
N ALA A 50 7.01 -2.80 5.39
CA ALA A 50 8.03 -3.73 5.87
C ALA A 50 9.28 -3.70 4.99
N THR A 51 10.42 -3.99 5.59
CA THR A 51 11.68 -4.23 4.89
C THR A 51 12.45 -5.37 5.54
N LEU A 52 13.08 -6.22 4.72
CA LEU A 52 14.02 -7.24 5.18
C LEU A 52 15.35 -6.63 5.65
N ALA A 53 15.62 -5.36 5.33
CA ALA A 53 16.82 -4.66 5.76
C ALA A 53 16.81 -4.37 7.27
N GLY A 54 18.01 -4.25 7.84
CA GLY A 54 18.19 -3.66 9.16
C GLY A 54 18.24 -2.13 9.10
N ARG A 55 17.75 -1.48 10.15
CA ARG A 55 17.58 -0.02 10.35
C ARG A 55 18.82 0.88 10.16
N ARG A 56 19.99 0.31 9.87
CA ARG A 56 21.26 1.05 9.71
C ARG A 56 21.88 0.88 8.33
N SER A 57 21.21 0.21 7.40
CA SER A 57 21.69 0.07 6.03
C SER A 57 20.77 0.82 5.08
N ARG A 58 21.00 2.13 4.93
CA ARG A 58 20.20 2.99 4.04
C ARG A 58 20.17 2.49 2.58
N VAL A 59 21.24 1.83 2.15
CA VAL A 59 21.34 1.22 0.82
C VAL A 59 20.48 -0.04 0.76
N ALA A 60 20.54 -0.91 1.78
CA ALA A 60 19.70 -2.10 1.82
C ALA A 60 18.21 -1.74 2.02
N GLU A 61 17.86 -0.71 2.79
CA GLU A 61 16.48 -0.23 2.95
C GLU A 61 15.88 0.23 1.62
N ARG A 62 16.69 0.85 0.75
CA ARG A 62 16.26 1.29 -0.58
C ARG A 62 16.12 0.15 -1.59
N LEU A 63 16.82 -0.97 -1.37
CA LEU A 63 16.89 -2.10 -2.30
C LEU A 63 16.05 -3.31 -1.85
N LEU A 64 15.88 -3.49 -0.55
CA LEU A 64 15.17 -4.59 0.07
C LEU A 64 13.81 -4.10 0.56
N GLY A 65 12.76 -4.50 -0.14
CA GLY A 65 11.40 -4.44 0.37
C GLY A 65 11.14 -5.55 1.39
N ASP A 66 9.89 -5.96 1.52
CA ASP A 66 9.46 -7.06 2.39
C ASP A 66 9.61 -8.46 1.74
N GLY A 67 10.26 -8.53 0.58
CA GLY A 67 10.39 -9.74 -0.24
C GLY A 67 9.38 -9.85 -1.39
N LEU A 68 8.31 -9.05 -1.39
CA LEU A 68 7.33 -8.96 -2.49
C LEU A 68 7.11 -7.54 -2.99
N VAL A 69 7.11 -6.56 -2.09
CA VAL A 69 6.82 -5.16 -2.38
C VAL A 69 8.04 -4.30 -2.03
N PRO A 70 8.61 -3.54 -2.98
CA PRO A 70 9.68 -2.59 -2.69
C PRO A 70 9.24 -1.53 -1.68
N LEU A 71 10.15 -1.13 -0.77
CA LEU A 71 9.83 -0.19 0.30
C LEU A 71 9.23 1.13 -0.21
N ARG A 72 9.77 1.68 -1.30
CA ARG A 72 9.26 2.92 -1.92
C ARG A 72 7.81 2.77 -2.39
N SER A 73 7.49 1.64 -3.01
CA SER A 73 6.12 1.35 -3.46
C SER A 73 5.17 1.22 -2.27
N ALA A 74 5.57 0.53 -1.20
CA ALA A 74 4.77 0.42 0.02
C ALA A 74 4.52 1.77 0.72
N LEU A 75 5.44 2.74 0.57
CA LEU A 75 5.31 4.10 1.07
C LEU A 75 4.64 5.06 0.07
N GLY A 76 4.06 4.55 -1.03
CA GLY A 76 3.38 5.37 -2.03
C GLY A 76 4.31 6.26 -2.86
N GLN A 77 5.61 6.01 -2.84
CA GLN A 77 6.60 6.82 -3.56
C GLN A 77 6.75 6.32 -4.99
N HIS A 78 6.67 7.24 -5.95
CA HIS A 78 6.84 6.97 -7.37
C HIS A 78 7.54 8.15 -8.04
N ASP A 79 8.35 7.89 -9.06
CA ASP A 79 9.09 8.95 -9.78
C ASP A 79 8.14 9.85 -10.60
N GLU A 80 7.07 9.26 -11.14
CA GLU A 80 5.95 9.98 -11.74
C GLU A 80 5.00 10.54 -10.66
N PRO A 81 4.89 11.88 -10.48
CA PRO A 81 4.12 12.49 -9.40
C PRO A 81 2.62 12.14 -9.42
N ALA A 82 2.07 11.91 -10.61
CA ALA A 82 0.68 11.50 -10.80
C ALA A 82 0.36 10.14 -10.17
N ARG A 83 1.37 9.30 -9.90
CA ARG A 83 1.23 7.98 -9.29
C ARG A 83 1.68 7.93 -7.84
N ALA A 84 2.19 9.04 -7.30
CA ALA A 84 2.64 9.12 -5.92
C ALA A 84 1.45 9.30 -4.97
N LEU A 85 1.39 8.49 -3.91
CA LEU A 85 0.44 8.63 -2.82
C LEU A 85 1.11 9.44 -1.71
N ALA A 86 0.59 10.65 -1.46
CA ALA A 86 1.16 11.60 -0.51
C ALA A 86 0.83 11.24 0.95
N PHE A 87 1.24 10.06 1.41
CA PHE A 87 1.13 9.68 2.82
C PHE A 87 1.93 10.65 3.68
N ALA A 88 1.31 11.22 4.71
CA ALA A 88 2.00 12.15 5.61
C ALA A 88 3.18 11.46 6.32
N ALA A 89 4.35 12.09 6.36
CA ALA A 89 5.57 11.48 6.90
C ALA A 89 5.42 11.00 8.37
N HIS A 90 4.62 11.71 9.18
CA HIS A 90 4.35 11.32 10.58
C HIS A 90 3.39 10.12 10.70
N ALA A 91 2.62 9.84 9.65
CA ALA A 91 1.67 8.73 9.56
C ALA A 91 2.27 7.49 8.87
N GLN A 92 3.55 7.55 8.49
CA GLN A 92 4.31 6.42 7.95
C GLN A 92 5.06 5.70 9.07
N LYS A 93 5.04 4.36 9.05
CA LYS A 93 5.85 3.51 9.93
C LYS A 93 6.56 2.45 9.09
N ILE A 94 7.84 2.22 9.39
CA ILE A 94 8.65 1.18 8.75
C ILE A 94 8.98 0.12 9.79
N VAL A 95 8.69 -1.13 9.47
CA VAL A 95 9.06 -2.30 10.28
C VAL A 95 10.23 -3.01 9.61
N TYR A 96 11.30 -3.19 10.36
CA TYR A 96 12.58 -3.69 9.85
C TYR A 96 12.76 -5.17 10.17
N ARG A 97 13.51 -5.87 9.32
CA ARG A 97 13.74 -7.32 9.38
C ARG A 97 12.44 -8.13 9.36
N THR A 98 11.44 -7.63 8.63
CA THR A 98 10.11 -8.23 8.53
C THR A 98 9.79 -8.45 7.05
N GLY A 99 9.36 -9.66 6.71
CA GLY A 99 8.90 -10.01 5.37
C GLY A 99 7.39 -9.82 5.19
N HIS A 100 6.90 -9.94 3.94
CA HIS A 100 5.51 -9.65 3.58
C HIS A 100 4.50 -10.44 4.42
N MET A 101 4.70 -11.76 4.52
CA MET A 101 3.79 -12.63 5.28
C MET A 101 3.92 -12.43 6.79
N GLN A 102 5.08 -11.97 7.27
CA GLN A 102 5.29 -11.69 8.69
C GLN A 102 4.61 -10.38 9.10
N LEU A 103 4.46 -9.42 8.20
CA LEU A 103 3.82 -8.12 8.48
C LEU A 103 2.44 -8.29 9.13
N LEU A 104 1.66 -9.29 8.70
CA LEU A 104 0.29 -9.54 9.19
C LEU A 104 0.25 -10.12 10.61
N SER A 105 1.31 -10.81 11.06
CA SER A 105 1.38 -11.45 12.37
C SER A 105 2.42 -10.81 13.30
N ASP A 106 3.17 -9.82 12.83
CA ASP A 106 4.17 -9.11 13.60
C ASP A 106 3.49 -8.32 14.73
N PRO A 107 3.79 -8.63 16.00
CA PRO A 107 3.13 -7.97 17.11
C PRO A 107 3.42 -6.45 17.14
N ALA A 108 4.56 -5.98 16.61
CA ALA A 108 4.86 -4.56 16.53
C ALA A 108 3.92 -3.83 15.56
N VAL A 109 3.59 -4.46 14.43
CA VAL A 109 2.55 -3.96 13.50
C VAL A 109 1.20 -3.90 14.20
N GLY A 110 0.83 -4.96 14.93
CA GLY A 110 -0.43 -5.00 15.67
C GLY A 110 -0.57 -3.85 16.69
N ARG A 111 0.52 -3.48 17.36
CA ARG A 111 0.55 -2.32 18.27
C ARG A 111 0.43 -0.99 17.54
N ILE A 112 1.15 -0.81 16.44
CA ILE A 112 1.01 0.40 15.59
C ILE A 112 -0.44 0.61 15.17
N VAL A 113 -1.11 -0.45 14.68
CA VAL A 113 -2.50 -0.38 14.23
C VAL A 113 -3.44 -0.10 15.40
N SER A 114 -3.25 -0.78 16.54
CA SER A 114 -4.05 -0.57 17.75
C SER A 114 -3.94 0.87 18.27
N ASP A 115 -2.72 1.42 18.29
CA ASP A 115 -2.46 2.79 18.72
C ASP A 115 -3.16 3.81 17.81
N TRP A 116 -3.14 3.61 16.49
CA TRP A 116 -3.86 4.47 15.56
C TRP A 116 -5.37 4.42 15.75
N LEU A 117 -5.92 3.22 15.92
CA LEU A 117 -7.36 3.05 16.18
C LEU A 117 -7.78 3.68 17.51
N ALA A 118 -6.93 3.61 18.54
CA ALA A 118 -7.19 4.25 19.82
C ALA A 118 -7.11 5.78 19.76
N GLN A 119 -6.18 6.33 18.96
CA GLN A 119 -6.03 7.78 18.76
C GLN A 119 -7.14 8.37 17.89
N HIS A 120 -7.80 7.55 17.07
CA HIS A 120 -8.86 7.95 16.16
C HIS A 120 -10.12 7.14 16.48
N PRO A 121 -10.76 7.35 17.65
CA PRO A 121 -12.02 6.71 17.94
C PRO A 121 -12.95 7.04 16.78
N THR A 122 -13.37 6.00 16.06
CA THR A 122 -14.35 6.12 14.98
C THR A 122 -15.50 6.94 15.52
N ALA A 123 -15.75 8.11 14.92
CA ALA A 123 -16.92 8.90 15.24
C ALA A 123 -18.12 7.96 15.11
N ARG A 124 -18.71 7.59 16.25
CA ARG A 124 -19.90 6.75 16.28
C ARG A 124 -20.99 7.57 15.60
N HIS A 125 -21.46 7.08 14.44
CA HIS A 125 -22.72 7.52 13.86
C HIS A 125 -23.89 7.02 14.72
#